data_AF-A0A2S4XW95-F1
#
_entry.id   AF-A0A2S4XW95-F1
#
_cell.length_a   1.000
_cell.length_b   1.000
_cell.length_c   1.000
_cell.angle_alpha   90.00
_cell.angle_beta   90.00
_cell.angle_gamma   90.00
#
_symmetry.space_group_name_H-M   'P 1'
#
loop_
_entity.id
_entity.type
_entity.pdbx_description
1 polymer ?
#
loop_
_entity_poly.entity_id
_entity_poly.type
_entity_poly.pdbx_seq_one_letter_code
_entity_poly.pdbx_strand_id
1 'polypeptide(L)'
;MQAPPFILYLDGEEYAEELRNLAMWVNGLLVPVYGREPRSQAPWCPRWWEHQEAVARLHALWLAWQELTDPASGASGPAVWHRDHLGPAMLELRDPSGPFAGCKAGAHRPKAAPEVDAYDG
;
A
#
# COMPACT_ATOMS: atom_id res chain seq x y z
N MET A 1 -0.70 -21.56 15.37
CA MET A 1 -1.05 -21.10 14.01
C MET A 1 -0.47 -19.71 13.87
N GLN A 2 0.40 -19.47 12.88
CA GLN A 2 0.88 -18.12 12.59
C GLN A 2 -0.32 -17.29 12.13
N ALA A 3 -0.57 -16.12 12.72
CA ALA A 3 -1.63 -15.22 12.29
C ALA A 3 -1.49 -14.91 10.78
N PRO A 4 -2.59 -14.71 10.04
CA PRO A 4 -2.50 -14.37 8.63
C PRO A 4 -1.73 -13.04 8.53
N PRO A 5 -0.68 -12.96 7.69
CA PRO A 5 0.22 -11.81 7.70
C PRO A 5 -0.45 -10.53 7.21
N PHE A 6 -1.67 -10.61 6.65
CA PHE A 6 -2.25 -9.52 5.89
C PHE A 6 -3.11 -8.59 6.76
N ILE A 7 -2.82 -7.29 6.71
CA ILE A 7 -3.39 -6.26 7.58
C ILE A 7 -4.93 -6.18 7.54
N LEU A 8 -5.57 -6.62 6.45
CA LEU A 8 -7.04 -6.61 6.33
C LEU A 8 -7.75 -7.61 7.25
N TYR A 9 -7.02 -8.56 7.83
CA TYR A 9 -7.57 -9.54 8.77
C TYR A 9 -7.26 -9.20 10.23
N LEU A 10 -6.55 -8.10 10.48
CA LEU A 10 -6.24 -7.62 11.83
C LEU A 10 -7.31 -6.65 12.30
N ASP A 11 -7.51 -6.58 13.62
CA ASP A 11 -8.40 -5.63 14.26
C ASP A 11 -7.75 -4.96 15.48
N GLY A 12 -8.45 -3.99 16.07
CA GLY A 12 -8.05 -3.35 17.34
C GLY A 12 -6.60 -2.85 17.38
N GLU A 13 -5.88 -3.27 18.42
CA GLU A 13 -4.48 -2.88 18.65
C GLU A 13 -3.52 -3.51 17.64
N GLU A 14 -3.78 -4.75 17.21
CA GLU A 14 -2.94 -5.45 16.22
C GLU A 14 -2.93 -4.71 14.88
N TYR A 15 -4.11 -4.30 14.41
CA TYR A 15 -4.23 -3.46 13.22
C TYR A 15 -3.48 -2.13 13.38
N ALA A 16 -3.62 -1.47 14.53
CA ALA A 16 -3.01 -0.17 14.78
C ALA A 16 -1.48 -0.25 14.83
N GLU A 17 -0.92 -1.32 15.38
CA GLU A 17 0.52 -1.58 15.37
C GLU A 17 1.03 -1.87 13.95
N GLU A 18 0.35 -2.75 13.22
CA GLU A 18 0.74 -3.10 11.86
C GLU A 18 0.66 -1.90 10.91
N LEU A 19 -0.38 -1.08 11.03
CA LEU A 19 -0.51 0.16 10.26
C LEU A 19 0.61 1.16 10.60
N ARG A 20 1.06 1.20 11.87
CA ARG A 20 2.18 2.06 12.28
C ARG A 20 3.49 1.60 11.65
N ASN A 21 3.76 0.29 11.66
CA ASN A 21 4.94 -0.30 11.03
C ASN A 21 4.95 -0.04 9.51
N LEU A 22 3.81 -0.28 8.87
CA LEU A 22 3.61 0.05 7.47
C LEU A 22 3.86 1.54 7.22
N ALA A 23 3.31 2.43 8.05
CA ALA A 23 3.47 3.86 7.86
C ALA A 23 4.91 4.34 8.01
N MET A 24 5.67 3.76 8.93
CA MET A 24 7.11 4.03 9.05
C MET A 24 7.85 3.65 7.76
N TRP A 25 7.55 2.48 7.19
CA TRP A 25 8.17 2.05 5.94
C TRP A 25 7.73 2.90 4.73
N VAL A 26 6.44 3.21 4.62
CA VAL A 26 5.90 4.02 3.51
C VAL A 26 6.51 5.42 3.53
N ASN A 27 6.53 6.06 4.70
CA ASN A 27 6.98 7.44 4.84
C ASN A 27 8.52 7.57 4.90
N GLY A 28 9.20 6.55 5.42
CA GLY A 28 10.66 6.55 5.60
C GLY A 28 11.43 6.02 4.39
N LEU A 29 10.83 5.14 3.58
CA LEU A 29 11.52 4.49 2.46
C LEU A 29 10.73 4.59 1.15
N LEU A 30 9.50 4.09 1.09
CA LEU A 30 8.80 3.97 -0.19
C LEU A 30 8.59 5.33 -0.86
N VAL A 31 7.98 6.29 -0.17
CA VAL A 31 7.65 7.60 -0.76
C VAL A 31 8.91 8.42 -1.03
N PRO A 32 9.88 8.56 -0.11
CA PRO A 32 11.10 9.31 -0.38
C PRO A 32 11.91 8.77 -1.56
N VAL A 33 11.94 7.45 -1.76
CA VAL A 33 12.78 6.81 -2.79
C VAL A 33 12.02 6.62 -4.11
N TYR A 34 10.77 6.18 -4.06
CA TYR A 34 10.00 5.75 -5.24
C TYR A 34 8.76 6.61 -5.53
N GLY A 35 8.40 7.52 -4.62
CA GLY A 35 7.17 8.30 -4.70
C GLY A 35 7.09 9.23 -5.90
N ARG A 36 8.22 9.78 -6.37
CA ARG A 36 8.30 10.86 -7.40
C ARG A 36 7.35 12.04 -7.10
N GLU A 37 7.38 13.09 -7.91
CA GLU A 37 6.47 14.23 -7.73
C GLU A 37 5.00 13.82 -8.00
N PRO A 38 4.05 14.11 -7.09
CA PRO A 38 2.62 13.87 -7.31
C PRO A 38 2.03 14.81 -8.36
N ARG A 39 1.27 14.27 -9.31
CA ARG A 39 0.56 15.05 -10.35
C ARG A 39 -0.81 14.45 -10.61
N SER A 40 -1.69 15.16 -11.32
CA SER A 40 -3.06 14.69 -11.60
C SER A 40 -3.12 13.35 -12.36
N GLN A 41 -2.13 13.05 -13.21
CA GLN A 41 -2.00 11.76 -13.91
C GLN A 41 -1.22 10.69 -13.13
N ALA A 42 -0.72 11.04 -11.94
CA ALA A 42 0.03 10.15 -11.07
C ALA A 42 -0.14 10.58 -9.60
N PRO A 43 -1.36 10.52 -9.04
CA PRO A 43 -1.66 11.07 -7.72
C PRO A 43 -0.93 10.34 -6.60
N TRP A 44 -0.81 11.03 -5.46
CA TRP A 44 -0.48 10.45 -4.16
C TRP A 44 -1.32 11.16 -3.10
N CYS A 45 -1.94 10.41 -2.20
CA CYS A 45 -2.69 10.99 -1.11
C CYS A 45 -1.81 11.06 0.16
N PRO A 46 -1.67 12.23 0.81
CA PRO A 46 -0.91 12.33 2.06
C PRO A 46 -1.57 11.60 3.24
N ARG A 47 -2.88 11.30 3.13
CA ARG A 47 -3.67 10.50 4.09
C ARG A 47 -3.98 9.12 3.49
N TRP A 48 -2.97 8.46 2.92
CA TRP A 48 -3.14 7.20 2.20
C TRP A 48 -3.78 6.09 3.06
N TRP A 49 -3.57 6.12 4.38
CA TRP A 49 -4.16 5.18 5.33
C TRP A 49 -5.69 5.25 5.42
N GLU A 50 -6.31 6.33 4.92
CA GLU A 50 -7.78 6.45 4.82
C GLU A 50 -8.34 5.83 3.54
N HIS A 51 -7.49 5.25 2.69
CA HIS A 51 -7.88 4.50 1.51
C HIS A 51 -7.58 3.02 1.73
N GLN A 52 -8.60 2.22 2.10
CA GLN A 52 -8.44 0.80 2.45
C GLN A 52 -7.74 -0.03 1.36
N GLU A 53 -8.07 0.20 0.08
CA GLU A 53 -7.36 -0.44 -1.05
C GLU A 53 -5.87 -0.06 -1.09
N ALA A 54 -5.53 1.20 -0.78
CA ALA A 54 -4.13 1.62 -0.73
C ALA A 54 -3.40 0.96 0.43
N VAL A 55 -4.03 0.86 1.62
CA VAL A 55 -3.48 0.13 2.77
C VAL A 55 -3.19 -1.32 2.38
N ALA A 56 -4.14 -2.01 1.77
CA ALA A 56 -3.98 -3.39 1.30
C ALA A 56 -2.79 -3.57 0.34
N ARG A 57 -2.72 -2.73 -0.70
CA ARG A 57 -1.66 -2.80 -1.73
C ARG A 57 -0.29 -2.46 -1.15
N LEU A 58 -0.20 -1.42 -0.33
CA LEU A 58 1.04 -1.00 0.33
C LEU A 58 1.53 -2.06 1.31
N HIS A 59 0.62 -2.68 2.06
CA HIS A 59 0.96 -3.76 2.99
C HIS A 59 1.50 -4.99 2.28
N ALA A 60 0.83 -5.45 1.21
CA ALA A 60 1.34 -6.55 0.39
C ALA A 60 2.72 -6.24 -0.23
N LEU A 61 2.91 -5.00 -0.72
CA LEU A 61 4.20 -4.56 -1.24
C LEU A 61 5.30 -4.56 -0.18
N TRP A 62 4.97 -4.15 1.05
CA TRP A 62 5.90 -4.15 2.18
C TRP A 62 6.24 -5.58 2.65
N LEU A 63 5.28 -6.51 2.70
CA LEU A 63 5.55 -7.92 2.97
C LEU A 63 6.53 -8.52 1.95
N ALA A 64 6.28 -8.28 0.65
CA ALA A 64 7.18 -8.74 -0.42
C ALA A 64 8.56 -8.07 -0.32
N TRP A 65 8.62 -6.81 0.12
CA TRP A 65 9.89 -6.14 0.37
C TRP A 65 10.67 -6.82 1.50
N GLN A 66 10.02 -7.12 2.62
CA GLN A 66 10.64 -7.80 3.76
C GLN A 66 11.21 -9.17 3.35
N GLU A 67 10.42 -9.96 2.63
CA GLU A 67 10.85 -11.27 2.13
C GLU A 67 12.02 -11.15 1.15
N LEU A 68 11.87 -10.36 0.08
CA LEU A 68 12.82 -10.36 -1.03
C LEU A 68 14.07 -9.51 -0.79
N THR A 69 14.10 -8.71 0.26
CA THR A 69 15.30 -7.95 0.66
C THR A 69 15.98 -8.52 1.91
N ASP A 70 15.43 -9.60 2.47
CA ASP A 70 16.10 -10.39 3.51
C ASP A 70 17.46 -10.92 2.99
N PRO A 71 18.52 -10.92 3.83
CA PRO A 71 19.83 -11.44 3.45
C PRO A 71 19.80 -12.89 2.92
N ALA A 72 18.84 -13.70 3.34
CA ALA A 72 18.67 -15.08 2.88
C ALA A 72 18.09 -15.19 1.45
N SER A 73 17.47 -14.14 0.91
CA SER A 73 16.84 -14.12 -0.42
C SER A 73 17.83 -13.99 -1.58
N GLY A 74 19.13 -13.87 -1.27
CA GLY A 74 20.21 -13.77 -2.24
C GLY A 74 20.33 -12.39 -2.90
N ALA A 75 21.47 -12.14 -3.55
CA ALA A 75 21.81 -10.80 -4.06
C ALA A 75 20.85 -10.26 -5.13
N SER A 76 20.09 -11.13 -5.81
CA SER A 76 19.10 -10.73 -6.82
C SER A 76 17.73 -10.38 -6.25
N GLY A 77 17.46 -10.67 -4.97
CA GLY A 77 16.16 -10.46 -4.34
C GLY A 77 15.59 -9.04 -4.52
N PRO A 78 16.37 -7.96 -4.28
CA PRO A 78 15.90 -6.60 -4.53
C PRO A 78 15.50 -6.34 -5.99
N ALA A 79 16.19 -6.93 -6.96
CA ALA A 79 15.84 -6.77 -8.38
C ALA A 79 14.51 -7.47 -8.71
N VAL A 80 14.26 -8.64 -8.11
CA VAL A 80 12.98 -9.36 -8.21
C VAL A 80 11.86 -8.52 -7.60
N TRP A 81 12.07 -7.96 -6.40
CA TRP A 81 11.10 -7.08 -5.74
C TRP A 81 10.69 -5.89 -6.60
N HIS A 82 11.65 -5.22 -7.24
CA HIS A 82 11.37 -4.09 -8.14
C HIS A 82 10.52 -4.50 -9.34
N ARG A 83 10.89 -5.63 -9.98
CA ARG A 83 10.26 -6.13 -11.20
C ARG A 83 8.84 -6.62 -10.96
N ASP A 84 8.65 -7.45 -9.94
CA ASP A 84 7.43 -8.22 -9.77
C ASP A 84 6.42 -7.55 -8.84
N HIS A 85 6.87 -6.66 -7.94
CA HIS A 85 6.00 -6.12 -6.89
C HIS A 85 5.92 -4.59 -6.92
N LEU A 86 7.06 -3.88 -6.87
CA LEU A 86 7.06 -2.42 -6.79
C LEU A 86 6.42 -1.77 -8.02
N GLY A 87 6.83 -2.17 -9.23
CA GLY A 87 6.33 -1.59 -10.48
C GLY A 87 4.81 -1.68 -10.59
N PRO A 88 4.22 -2.88 -10.52
CA PRO A 88 2.77 -3.07 -10.56
C PRO A 88 2.02 -2.33 -9.44
N ALA A 89 2.51 -2.41 -8.20
CA ALA A 89 1.85 -1.74 -7.08
C ALA A 89 1.83 -0.21 -7.23
N MET A 90 2.96 0.38 -7.64
CA MET A 90 3.05 1.83 -7.85
C MET A 90 2.27 2.30 -9.07
N LEU A 91 2.15 1.47 -10.12
CA LEU A 91 1.30 1.78 -11.28
C LEU A 91 -0.16 1.91 -10.85
N GLU A 92 -0.66 0.93 -10.09
CA GLU A 92 -2.05 0.88 -9.62
C GLU A 92 -2.35 1.99 -8.61
N LEU A 93 -1.51 2.16 -7.58
CA LEU A 93 -1.69 3.19 -6.55
C LEU A 93 -1.75 4.59 -7.15
N ARG A 94 -0.95 4.82 -8.21
CA ARG A 94 -0.82 6.11 -8.88
C ARG A 94 -1.63 6.20 -10.16
N ASP A 95 -2.53 5.27 -10.43
CA ASP A 95 -3.46 5.42 -11.54
C ASP A 95 -4.42 6.59 -11.24
N PRO A 96 -4.69 7.51 -12.19
CA PRO A 96 -5.62 8.62 -11.97
C PRO A 96 -7.07 8.18 -11.69
N SER A 97 -7.42 6.93 -12.04
CA SER A 97 -8.67 6.25 -11.70
C SER A 97 -8.55 5.29 -10.50
N GLY A 98 -7.33 5.09 -9.98
CA GLY A 98 -7.01 4.19 -8.88
C GLY A 98 -7.40 4.72 -7.48
N PRO A 99 -6.83 4.16 -6.40
CA PRO A 99 -7.25 4.41 -5.03
C PRO A 99 -7.12 5.87 -4.61
N PHE A 100 -6.16 6.62 -5.16
CA PHE A 100 -5.99 8.05 -4.91
C PHE A 100 -6.72 8.97 -5.90
N ALA A 101 -7.57 8.44 -6.79
CA ALA A 101 -8.35 9.24 -7.72
C ALA A 101 -9.11 10.39 -7.01
N GLY A 102 -8.93 11.61 -7.52
CA GLY A 102 -9.52 12.83 -6.96
C GLY A 102 -8.78 13.44 -5.77
N CYS A 103 -7.75 12.78 -5.22
CA CYS A 103 -6.79 13.43 -4.33
C CYS A 103 -5.86 14.33 -5.16
N LYS A 104 -5.49 15.49 -4.63
CA LYS A 104 -4.55 16.42 -5.27
C LYS A 104 -3.29 16.53 -4.42
N ALA A 105 -2.25 17.16 -4.95
CA ALA A 105 -1.06 17.46 -4.16
C ALA A 105 -1.46 18.20 -2.86
N GLY A 106 -1.19 17.57 -1.72
CA GLY A 106 -1.55 18.08 -0.39
C GLY A 106 -3.03 17.98 0.00
N ALA A 107 -3.91 17.37 -0.80
CA ALA A 107 -5.35 17.29 -0.53
C ALA A 107 -5.90 15.86 -0.59
N HIS A 108 -6.66 15.48 0.44
CA HIS A 108 -7.34 14.20 0.56
C HIS A 108 -8.81 14.32 0.12
N ARG A 109 -9.31 13.30 -0.59
CA ARG A 109 -10.73 13.11 -0.90
C ARG A 109 -11.21 11.77 -0.31
N PRO A 110 -12.18 11.77 0.62
CA PRO A 110 -12.75 10.53 1.13
C PRO A 110 -13.37 9.68 0.03
N LYS A 111 -13.29 8.35 0.19
CA LYS A 111 -13.94 7.38 -0.69
C LYS A 111 -14.84 6.48 0.13
N ALA A 112 -16.06 6.27 -0.36
CA ALA A 112 -16.96 5.26 0.18
C ALA A 112 -16.76 3.95 -0.58
N ALA A 113 -16.90 2.82 0.11
CA ALA A 113 -17.04 1.53 -0.55
C ALA A 113 -18.33 1.52 -1.38
N PRO A 114 -18.37 0.78 -2.50
CA PRO A 114 -19.63 0.50 -3.19
C PRO A 114 -20.63 -0.16 -2.25
N GLU A 115 -21.91 0.16 -2.42
CA GLU A 115 -22.98 -0.58 -1.77
C GLU A 115 -23.02 -2.00 -2.36
N VAL A 116 -23.21 -2.98 -1.47
CA VAL A 116 -23.40 -4.39 -1.83
C VAL A 116 -24.73 -4.83 -1.24
N ASP A 117 -25.53 -5.53 -2.05
CA ASP A 117 -26.75 -6.13 -1.56
C ASP A 117 -26.42 -7.20 -0.50
N ALA A 118 -27.32 -7.39 0.46
CA ALA A 118 -27.18 -8.46 1.43
C ALA A 118 -27.19 -9.81 0.71
N TYR A 119 -26.12 -10.59 0.90
CA TYR A 119 -26.07 -11.97 0.44
C TYR A 119 -26.87 -12.85 1.40
N ASP A 120 -27.94 -13.47 0.91
CA ASP A 120 -28.87 -14.29 1.70
C ASP A 120 -28.48 -15.77 1.80
N GLY A 121 -27.49 -16.22 1.01
CA GLY A 121 -26.92 -17.56 1.09
C GLY A 121 -26.96 -18.34 -0.22
#